data_AF-A0A4P5PEA4-F1
#
_entry.id   AF-A0A4P5PEA4-F1
#
_cell.length_a   1.000
_cell.length_b   1.000
_cell.length_c   1.000
_cell.angle_alpha   90.00
_cell.angle_beta   90.00
_cell.angle_gamma   90.00
#
_symmetry.space_group_name_H-M   'P 1'
#
loop_
_entity.id
_entity.type
_entity.pdbx_description
1 polymer ?
#
loop_
_entity_poly.entity_id
_entity_poly.type
_entity_poly.pdbx_seq_one_letter_code
_entity_poly.pdbx_strand_id
1 'polypeptide(L)'
;MTRYLPTNDLLFRKIFTSPASKHLLQHFIEDFLGQRFRTLIPKEHYHIKKYQKSFKKGKLQRTEVDILATTADGLMTTIEMQTVLRSKNLDYWTSKRMKLF
;
A
#
# COMPACT_ATOMS: atom_id res chain seq x y z
N MET A 1 5.88 -22.54 -0.09
CA MET A 1 5.09 -21.54 -0.83
C MET A 1 4.71 -20.41 0.10
N THR A 2 5.21 -19.19 -0.17
CA THR A 2 4.83 -17.98 0.54
C THR A 2 3.42 -17.58 0.11
N ARG A 3 2.47 -17.47 1.05
CA ARG A 3 1.04 -17.29 0.74
C ARG A 3 0.59 -15.89 1.15
N TYR A 4 0.03 -15.12 0.22
CA TYR A 4 -0.64 -13.86 0.55
C TYR A 4 -1.89 -14.20 1.33
N LEU A 5 -1.96 -13.74 2.59
CA LEU A 5 -3.14 -13.94 3.41
C LEU A 5 -4.20 -12.93 2.99
N PRO A 6 -5.44 -13.38 2.70
CA PRO A 6 -6.53 -12.48 2.34
C PRO A 6 -6.77 -11.40 3.40
N THR A 7 -6.60 -11.75 4.66
CA THR A 7 -6.69 -10.82 5.80
C THR A 7 -5.63 -9.72 5.74
N ASN A 8 -4.41 -10.01 5.30
CA ASN A 8 -3.36 -9.00 5.15
C ASN A 8 -3.69 -8.02 4.02
N ASP A 9 -4.16 -8.53 2.87
CA ASP A 9 -4.61 -7.68 1.76
C ASP A 9 -5.77 -6.77 2.19
N LEU A 10 -6.73 -7.36 2.90
CA LEU A 10 -7.89 -6.67 3.43
C LEU A 10 -7.49 -5.54 4.37
N LEU A 11 -6.63 -5.82 5.35
CA LEU A 11 -6.17 -4.84 6.33
C LEU A 11 -5.32 -3.75 5.67
N PHE A 12 -4.39 -4.12 4.79
CA PHE A 12 -3.52 -3.18 4.09
C PHE A 12 -4.33 -2.18 3.27
N ARG A 13 -5.24 -2.68 2.42
CA ARG A 13 -6.14 -1.82 1.64
C ARG A 13 -7.02 -0.96 2.53
N LYS A 14 -7.61 -1.54 3.59
CA LYS A 14 -8.48 -0.79 4.50
C LYS A 14 -7.75 0.36 5.19
N ILE A 15 -6.54 0.12 5.70
CA ILE A 15 -5.74 1.14 6.40
C ILE A 15 -5.33 2.26 5.44
N PHE A 16 -4.86 1.93 4.23
CA PHE A 16 -4.27 2.93 3.34
C PHE A 16 -5.25 3.56 2.34
N THR A 17 -6.48 3.07 2.22
CA THR A 17 -7.44 3.57 1.22
C THR A 17 -8.83 3.92 1.75
N SER A 18 -9.08 3.75 3.05
CA SER A 18 -10.35 4.19 3.63
C SER A 18 -10.34 5.70 3.87
N PRO A 19 -11.44 6.41 3.58
CA PRO A 19 -11.54 7.84 3.89
C PRO A 19 -11.30 8.16 5.38
N ALA A 20 -11.72 7.25 6.28
CA ALA A 20 -11.57 7.41 7.72
C ALA A 20 -10.10 7.32 8.19
N SER A 21 -9.21 6.71 7.40
CA SER A 21 -7.81 6.49 7.72
C SER A 21 -6.84 7.34 6.90
N LYS A 22 -7.32 8.43 6.29
CA LYS A 22 -6.49 9.34 5.48
C LYS A 22 -5.25 9.85 6.22
N HIS A 23 -5.36 10.15 7.51
CA HIS A 23 -4.23 10.60 8.34
C HIS A 23 -3.16 9.51 8.51
N LEU A 24 -3.55 8.23 8.59
CA LEU A 24 -2.59 7.12 8.66
C LEU A 24 -1.80 6.99 7.37
N LEU A 25 -2.47 7.11 6.21
CA LEU A 25 -1.79 7.15 4.91
C LEU A 25 -0.78 8.29 4.85
N GLN A 26 -1.21 9.48 5.27
CA GLN A 26 -0.37 10.68 5.23
C GLN A 26 0.88 10.53 6.10
N HIS A 27 0.72 10.27 7.40
CA HIS A 27 1.86 10.12 8.30
C HIS A 27 2.77 8.98 7.88
N PHE A 28 2.21 7.83 7.48
CA PHE A 28 3.01 6.70 7.04
C PHE A 28 3.90 7.05 5.83
N ILE A 29 3.36 7.72 4.82
CA ILE A 29 4.11 8.09 3.62
C ILE A 29 5.15 9.17 3.93
N GLU A 30 4.78 10.17 4.72
CA GLU A 30 5.69 11.26 5.09
C GLU A 30 6.87 10.74 5.93
N ASP A 31 6.61 9.88 6.92
CA ASP A 31 7.64 9.26 7.76
C ASP A 31 8.53 8.32 6.94
N PHE A 32 7.94 7.56 6.01
CA PHE A 32 8.67 6.58 5.22
C PHE A 32 9.55 7.23 4.13
N LEU A 33 9.07 8.29 3.48
CA LEU A 33 9.77 8.98 2.40
C LEU A 33 10.60 10.17 2.88
N GLY A 34 10.40 10.64 4.11
CA GLY A 34 11.09 11.81 4.65
C GLY A 34 10.73 13.12 3.96
N GLN A 35 9.57 13.18 3.30
CA GLN A 35 9.09 14.38 2.59
C GLN A 35 7.59 14.57 2.78
N ARG A 36 7.15 15.84 2.75
CA ARG A 36 5.74 16.21 2.89
C ARG A 36 5.04 16.29 1.54
N PHE A 37 3.77 15.90 1.53
CA PHE A 37 2.91 16.00 0.36
C PHE A 37 1.72 16.92 0.64
N ARG A 38 1.35 17.72 -0.36
CA ARG A 38 0.15 18.56 -0.30
C ARG A 38 -1.12 17.69 -0.34
N THR A 39 -1.12 16.65 -1.16
CA THR A 39 -2.23 15.70 -1.27
C THR A 39 -1.71 14.29 -1.46
N LEU A 40 -2.44 13.33 -0.87
CA LEU A 40 -2.27 11.90 -1.04
C LEU A 40 -3.66 11.29 -1.22
N ILE A 41 -3.96 10.82 -2.42
CA ILE A 41 -5.28 10.32 -2.82
C ILE A 41 -5.12 8.89 -3.35
N PRO A 42 -5.64 7.88 -2.66
CA PRO A 42 -5.71 6.52 -3.19
C PRO A 42 -6.44 6.49 -4.53
N LYS A 43 -5.87 5.86 -5.56
CA LYS A 43 -6.54 5.70 -6.87
C LYS A 43 -7.80 4.84 -6.75
N GLU A 44 -7.77 3.87 -5.85
CA GLU A 44 -8.93 3.06 -5.51
C GLU A 44 -9.19 3.06 -4.01
N HIS A 45 -10.45 3.29 -3.63
CA HIS A 45 -10.87 3.21 -2.24
C HIS A 45 -11.30 1.80 -1.86
N TYR A 46 -11.05 1.44 -0.61
CA TYR A 46 -11.47 0.16 -0.07
C TYR A 46 -13.00 0.04 -0.05
N HIS A 47 -13.50 -1.04 -0.65
CA HIS A 47 -14.91 -1.45 -0.55
C HIS A 47 -15.02 -2.96 -0.32
N ILE A 48 -15.62 -3.37 0.81
CA ILE A 48 -15.75 -4.79 1.20
C ILE A 48 -16.43 -5.65 0.12
N LYS A 49 -17.44 -5.11 -0.58
CA LYS A 49 -18.14 -5.81 -1.67
C LYS A 49 -17.21 -6.09 -2.86
N LYS A 50 -16.35 -5.13 -3.24
CA LYS A 50 -15.36 -5.28 -4.31
C LYS A 50 -14.32 -6.35 -3.93
N TYR A 51 -13.84 -6.30 -2.69
CA TYR A 51 -12.92 -7.29 -2.15
C TYR A 51 -13.49 -8.71 -2.17
N GLN A 52 -14.72 -8.92 -1.67
CA GLN A 52 -15.38 -10.23 -1.67
C GLN A 52 -15.52 -10.80 -3.09
N LYS A 53 -15.86 -9.96 -4.08
CA LYS A 53 -15.96 -10.36 -5.49
C LYS A 53 -14.61 -10.80 -6.06
N SER A 54 -13.53 -10.09 -5.74
CA SER A 54 -12.17 -10.45 -6.18
C SER A 54 -11.66 -11.72 -5.49
N PHE A 55 -11.96 -11.88 -4.20
CA PHE A 55 -11.56 -13.04 -3.42
C PHE A 55 -12.24 -14.34 -3.91
N LYS A 56 -13.56 -14.30 -4.17
CA LYS A 56 -14.30 -15.43 -4.75
C LYS A 56 -13.76 -15.90 -6.11
N LYS A 57 -13.09 -15.01 -6.85
CA LYS A 57 -12.47 -15.32 -8.14
C LYS A 57 -11.06 -15.92 -8.02
N GLY A 58 -10.55 -16.13 -6.79
CA GLY A 58 -9.24 -16.75 -6.56
C GLY A 58 -8.03 -15.89 -6.95
N LYS A 59 -8.18 -14.56 -7.03
CA LYS A 59 -7.22 -13.66 -7.70
C LYS A 59 -6.20 -12.93 -6.80
N LEU A 60 -5.91 -13.40 -5.59
CA LEU A 60 -4.95 -12.69 -4.74
C LEU A 60 -3.50 -13.05 -5.12
N GLN A 61 -2.94 -12.30 -6.08
CA GLN A 61 -1.56 -12.45 -6.53
C GLN A 61 -0.58 -11.47 -5.87
N ARG A 62 -1.07 -10.30 -5.46
CA ARG A 62 -0.32 -9.25 -4.78
C ARG A 62 -1.24 -8.36 -3.95
N THR A 63 -0.64 -7.67 -2.97
CA THR A 63 -1.29 -6.64 -2.16
C THR A 63 -0.63 -5.31 -2.45
N GLU A 64 -1.39 -4.43 -3.10
CA GLU A 64 -0.90 -3.19 -3.70
C GLU A 64 -1.94 -2.07 -3.55
N VAL A 65 -1.45 -0.86 -3.34
CA VAL A 65 -2.21 0.39 -3.26
C VAL A 65 -1.47 1.46 -4.06
N ASP A 66 -2.16 2.04 -5.04
CA ASP A 66 -1.67 3.20 -5.77
C ASP A 66 -2.20 4.49 -5.18
N ILE A 67 -1.32 5.48 -5.03
CA ILE A 67 -1.64 6.80 -4.52
C ILE A 67 -1.23 7.85 -5.53
N LEU A 68 -2.16 8.73 -5.89
CA LEU A 68 -1.84 9.98 -6.55
C LEU A 68 -1.37 10.98 -5.50
N ALA A 69 -0.17 11.51 -5.68
CA ALA A 69 0.47 12.42 -4.77
C ALA A 69 0.76 13.76 -5.45
N THR A 70 0.63 14.85 -4.71
CA THR A 70 1.12 16.17 -5.11
C THR A 70 2.14 16.64 -4.09
N THR A 71 3.36 16.89 -4.51
CA THR A 71 4.45 17.39 -3.66
C THR A 71 4.22 18.85 -3.28
N ALA A 72 5.03 19.38 -2.37
CA ALA A 72 4.90 20.76 -1.88
C ALA A 72 5.09 21.82 -2.99
N ASP A 73 5.95 21.55 -3.97
CA ASP A 73 6.20 22.36 -5.17
C ASP A 73 5.15 22.18 -6.28
N GLY A 74 4.13 21.34 -6.06
CA GLY A 74 3.01 21.17 -6.98
C GLY A 74 3.22 20.09 -8.05
N LEU A 75 4.33 19.37 -8.03
CA LEU A 75 4.57 18.25 -8.95
C LEU A 75 3.64 17.08 -8.61
N MET A 76 3.04 16.50 -9.65
CA MET A 76 2.19 15.32 -9.53
C MET A 76 3.01 14.05 -9.74
N THR A 77 2.88 13.09 -8.82
CA THR A 77 3.54 11.79 -8.91
C THR A 77 2.59 10.67 -8.50
N THR A 78 2.89 9.43 -8.89
CA THR A 78 2.20 8.25 -8.37
C THR A 78 3.15 7.54 -7.40
N ILE A 79 2.62 7.13 -6.25
CA ILE A 79 3.31 6.27 -5.30
C ILE A 79 2.62 4.91 -5.35
N GLU A 80 3.35 3.88 -5.74
CA GLU A 80 2.90 2.48 -5.66
C GLU A 80 3.42 1.87 -4.34
N MET A 81 2.48 1.42 -3.49
CA MET A 81 2.79 0.75 -2.24
C MET A 81 2.44 -0.74 -2.33
N GLN A 82 3.42 -1.61 -2.10
CA GLN A 82 3.23 -3.06 -2.14
C GLN A 82 3.79 -3.75 -0.90
N THR A 83 3.08 -4.75 -0.36
CA THR A 83 3.64 -5.63 0.67
C THR A 83 4.48 -6.73 0.03
N VAL A 84 5.72 -6.92 0.51
CA VAL A 84 6.52 -8.10 0.17
C VAL A 84 6.20 -9.25 1.13
N LEU A 85 6.01 -10.45 0.58
CA LEU A 85 5.97 -11.66 1.40
C LEU A 85 7.40 -12.09 1.73
N ARG A 86 7.77 -12.03 3.01
CA ARG A 86 9.04 -12.61 3.49
C ARG A 86 9.04 -14.13 3.29
N SER A 87 10.03 -14.64 2.56
CA SER A 87 10.46 -16.04 2.65
C SER A 87 10.98 -16.31 4.06
N LYS A 88 10.72 -17.52 4.61
CA LYS A 88 11.15 -17.91 5.97
C LYS A 88 12.68 -18.02 6.15
N ASN A 89 13.49 -17.82 5.11
CA ASN A 89 14.93 -18.12 5.12
C ASN A 89 15.85 -16.91 4.95
N LEU A 90 15.60 -15.78 5.61
CA LEU A 90 16.66 -14.74 5.73
C LEU A 90 16.56 -14.01 7.07
N ASP A 91 17.23 -14.60 8.06
CA ASP A 91 17.90 -13.84 9.11
C ASP A 91 19.25 -13.31 8.57
N TYR A 92 19.69 -12.21 9.16
CA TYR A 92 20.99 -11.54 8.99
C TYR A 92 21.13 -10.62 7.76
N TRP A 93 20.95 -9.33 8.02
CA TRP A 93 21.61 -8.23 7.30
C TRP A 93 21.35 -8.10 5.80
N THR A 94 20.16 -7.63 5.37
CA THR A 94 19.98 -6.79 4.16
C THR A 94 18.48 -6.60 3.86
N SER A 95 17.97 -5.37 3.90
CA SER A 95 17.35 -4.74 2.71
C SER A 95 16.88 -3.32 3.01
N LYS A 96 17.82 -2.40 2.85
CA LYS A 96 17.63 -0.96 2.71
C LYS A 96 16.87 -0.57 1.41
N ARG A 97 15.97 -1.40 0.87
CA ARG A 97 15.29 -1.13 -0.42
C ARG A 97 13.88 -1.68 -0.45
N MET A 98 12.91 -0.82 -0.15
CA MET A 98 11.63 -0.84 -0.84
C MET A 98 11.84 -0.07 -2.15
N LYS A 99 11.71 -0.73 -3.29
CA LYS A 99 11.80 -0.05 -4.60
C LYS A 99 10.47 0.66 -4.84
N LEU A 100 10.53 1.99 -4.95
CA LEU A 100 9.49 2.80 -5.56
C LEU A 100 9.76 2.76 -7.07
N PHE A 101 8.78 2.32 -7.86
CA PHE A 101 8.79 2.48 -9.32
C PHE A 101 7.97 3.72 -9.68
#